data_AF-A0A2V9NJH7-F1
#
_entry.id   AF-A0A2V9NJH7-F1
#
_cell.length_a   1.000
_cell.length_b   1.000
_cell.length_c   1.000
_cell.angle_alpha   90.00
_cell.angle_beta   90.00
_cell.angle_gamma   90.00
#
_symmetry.space_group_name_H-M   'P 1'
#
loop_
_entity.id
_entity.type
_entity.pdbx_description
1 polymer ?
#
loop_
_entity_poly.entity_id
_entity_poly.type
_entity_poly.pdbx_seq_one_letter_code
_entity_poly.pdbx_strand_id
1 'polypeptide(L)'
;MGFSVNASGDLMPLSTSPFASGASVTSPVIDPTGKFLFAGDTSNKAILTFSIDSATGTLTRVGPATQVAAPPFVLTIVKAP
;
A
#
# COMPACT_ATOMS: atom_id res chain seq x y z
N MET A 1 -10.57 1.87 1.09
CA MET A 1 -11.21 1.19 2.23
C MET A 1 -10.35 -0.01 2.58
N GLY A 2 -10.00 -0.19 3.85
CA GLY A 2 -9.20 -1.33 4.34
C GLY A 2 -10.08 -2.46 4.89
N PHE A 3 -9.68 -3.71 4.66
CA PHE A 3 -10.35 -4.91 5.13
C PHE A 3 -9.32 -5.87 5.73
N SER A 4 -9.69 -6.63 6.74
CA SER A 4 -9.00 -7.86 7.14
C SER A 4 -9.70 -9.08 6.53
N VAL A 5 -9.02 -10.22 6.54
CA VAL A 5 -9.57 -11.51 6.07
C VAL A 5 -9.71 -12.41 7.29
N ASN A 6 -10.90 -12.98 7.53
CA ASN A 6 -11.10 -13.93 8.62
C ASN A 6 -10.57 -15.33 8.26
N ALA A 7 -10.61 -16.28 9.20
CA ALA A 7 -10.14 -17.65 8.97
C ALA A 7 -10.90 -18.39 7.85
N SER A 8 -12.12 -17.96 7.54
CA SER A 8 -12.97 -18.50 6.47
C SER A 8 -12.71 -17.84 5.10
N GLY A 9 -11.88 -16.80 5.05
CA GLY A 9 -11.60 -16.04 3.83
C GLY A 9 -12.53 -14.83 3.60
N ASP A 10 -13.46 -14.53 4.51
CA ASP A 10 -14.36 -13.40 4.34
C ASP A 10 -13.66 -12.07 4.66
N LEU A 11 -14.04 -11.03 3.93
CA LEU A 11 -13.58 -9.66 4.19
C LEU A 11 -14.33 -9.05 5.38
N MET A 12 -13.57 -8.56 6.37
CA MET A 12 -14.09 -7.79 7.49
C MET A 12 -13.60 -6.34 7.38
N PRO A 13 -14.49 -5.32 7.40
CA PRO A 13 -14.07 -3.94 7.31
C PRO A 13 -13.23 -3.53 8.52
N LEU A 14 -12.14 -2.80 8.30
CA LEU A 14 -11.31 -2.27 9.38
C LEU A 14 -11.88 -0.95 9.88
N SER A 15 -12.07 -0.82 11.20
CA SER A 15 -12.53 0.42 11.84
C SER A 15 -11.51 1.57 11.74
N THR A 16 -10.25 1.25 11.51
CA THR A 16 -9.14 2.20 11.32
C THR A 16 -9.01 2.71 9.88
N SER A 17 -9.89 2.28 8.98
CA SER A 17 -9.96 2.75 7.60
C SER A 17 -10.83 4.02 7.47
N PRO A 18 -10.51 4.95 6.55
CA PRO A 18 -9.43 4.87 5.55
C PRO A 18 -8.05 5.16 6.15
N PHE A 19 -7.04 4.44 5.67
CA PHE A 19 -5.65 4.82 5.90
C PHE A 19 -5.38 6.13 5.15
N ALA A 20 -4.91 7.15 5.87
CA ALA A 20 -4.61 8.44 5.28
C ALA A 20 -3.43 8.31 4.30
N SER A 21 -3.73 8.27 2.99
CA SER A 21 -2.73 8.30 1.93
C SER A 21 -2.33 9.73 1.54
N GLY A 22 -3.23 10.70 1.73
CA GLY A 22 -3.09 12.07 1.23
C GLY A 22 -3.15 12.19 -0.30
N ALA A 23 -3.56 11.12 -1.00
CA ALA A 23 -3.50 11.03 -2.47
C ALA A 23 -4.52 10.04 -3.06
N SER A 24 -4.78 10.17 -4.36
CA SER A 24 -5.48 9.17 -5.18
C SER A 24 -4.58 7.97 -5.44
N VAL A 25 -4.56 7.04 -4.49
CA VAL A 25 -3.73 5.84 -4.56
C VAL A 25 -4.37 4.75 -5.41
N THR A 26 -3.54 4.08 -6.19
CA THR A 26 -3.89 2.95 -7.06
C THR A 26 -2.88 1.83 -6.89
N SER A 27 -3.27 0.63 -7.32
CA SER A 27 -2.36 -0.50 -7.55
C SER A 27 -1.44 -0.84 -6.37
N PRO A 28 -2.01 -1.09 -5.17
CA PRO A 28 -1.22 -1.47 -4.01
C PRO A 28 -0.51 -2.80 -4.25
N VAL A 29 0.76 -2.88 -3.89
CA VAL A 29 1.55 -4.12 -3.90
C VAL A 29 2.33 -4.23 -2.58
N ILE A 30 2.28 -5.40 -1.96
CA ILE A 30 3.04 -5.70 -0.74
C ILE A 30 4.35 -6.37 -1.13
N ASP A 31 5.45 -6.00 -0.48
CA ASP A 31 6.73 -6.65 -0.69
C ASP A 31 6.72 -8.11 -0.22
N PRO A 32 7.58 -9.00 -0.77
CA PRO A 32 7.53 -10.42 -0.42
C PRO A 32 7.76 -10.73 1.07
N THR A 33 8.34 -9.81 1.84
CA THR A 33 8.53 -9.96 3.29
C THR A 33 7.33 -9.48 4.12
N GLY A 34 6.35 -8.84 3.50
CA GLY A 34 5.14 -8.34 4.17
C GLY A 34 5.38 -7.11 5.06
N LYS A 35 6.50 -6.41 4.90
CA LYS A 35 6.89 -5.27 5.74
C LYS A 35 6.48 -3.92 5.15
N PHE A 36 6.34 -3.85 3.84
CA PHE A 36 6.07 -2.64 3.10
C PHE A 36 4.96 -2.84 2.07
N LEU A 37 4.12 -1.82 1.94
CA LEU A 37 3.16 -1.66 0.86
C LEU A 37 3.57 -0.46 0.01
N PHE A 38 3.59 -0.65 -1.29
CA PHE A 38 3.79 0.40 -2.28
C PHE A 38 2.47 0.68 -2.98
N ALA A 39 2.13 1.95 -3.17
CA ALA A 39 0.94 2.36 -3.89
C ALA A 39 1.27 3.49 -4.87
N GLY A 40 0.64 3.47 -6.04
CA GLY A 40 0.81 4.48 -7.06
C GLY A 40 -0.08 5.70 -6.81
N ASP A 41 0.50 6.87 -6.68
CA ASP A 41 -0.19 8.17 -6.72
C ASP A 41 -0.22 8.66 -8.17
N THR A 42 -1.36 8.45 -8.84
CA THR A 42 -1.52 8.78 -10.26
C THR A 42 -1.61 10.26 -10.52
N SER A 43 -2.15 11.03 -9.57
CA SER A 43 -2.27 12.49 -9.66
C SER A 43 -0.90 13.15 -9.64
N ASN A 44 0.01 12.65 -8.82
CA ASN A 44 1.34 13.25 -8.63
C ASN A 44 2.48 12.51 -9.33
N LYS A 45 2.18 11.48 -10.15
CA LYS A 45 3.19 10.65 -10.84
C LYS A 45 4.25 10.15 -9.85
N ALA A 46 3.80 9.53 -8.77
CA ALA A 46 4.68 9.11 -7.69
C ALA A 46 4.29 7.75 -7.12
N ILE A 47 5.25 7.11 -6.44
CA ILE A 47 5.03 5.90 -5.64
C ILE A 47 5.13 6.30 -4.17
N LEU A 48 4.09 5.96 -3.41
CA LEU A 48 4.04 6.09 -1.96
C LEU A 48 4.44 4.78 -1.31
N THR A 49 5.22 4.87 -0.24
CA THR A 49 5.64 3.71 0.56
C THR A 49 4.98 3.78 1.92
N PHE A 50 4.50 2.64 2.40
CA PHE A 50 3.92 2.47 3.72
C PHE A 50 4.58 1.29 4.42
N SER A 51 4.93 1.43 5.70
CA SER A 51 5.28 0.29 6.56
C SER A 51 4.02 -0.38 7.08
N ILE A 52 4.07 -1.69 7.22
CA ILE A 52 2.99 -2.53 7.74
C ILE A 52 3.35 -2.96 9.16
N ASP A 53 2.50 -2.64 10.12
CA ASP A 53 2.58 -3.22 11.46
C ASP A 53 2.18 -4.71 11.39
N SER A 54 3.10 -5.61 11.75
CA SER A 54 2.88 -7.06 11.57
C SER A 54 1.82 -7.66 12.49
N ALA A 55 1.48 -6.98 13.60
CA ALA A 55 0.48 -7.46 14.55
C ALA A 55 -0.94 -7.01 14.18
N THR A 56 -1.06 -5.81 13.59
CA THR A 56 -2.35 -5.13 13.39
C THR A 56 -2.69 -4.86 11.93
N GLY A 57 -1.71 -4.96 11.02
CA GLY A 57 -1.87 -4.59 9.60
C GLY A 57 -1.97 -3.09 9.35
N THR A 58 -1.75 -2.26 10.37
CA THR A 58 -1.82 -0.80 10.25
C THR A 58 -0.75 -0.28 9.29
N LEU A 59 -1.15 0.59 8.36
CA LEU A 59 -0.24 1.22 7.40
C LEU A 59 0.22 2.59 7.89
N THR A 60 1.54 2.82 7.91
CA THR A 60 2.13 4.13 8.22
C THR A 60 2.97 4.59 7.04
N ARG A 61 2.78 5.83 6.56
CA ARG A 61 3.55 6.37 5.43
C ARG A 61 5.03 6.52 5.81
N VAL A 62 5.92 6.08 4.93
CA VAL A 62 7.38 6.11 5.15
C VAL A 62 8.05 6.97 4.09
N GLY A 63 8.78 7.99 4.54
CA GLY A 63 9.63 8.81 3.69
C GLY A 63 8.89 9.64 2.63
N PRO A 64 9.65 10.33 1.76
CA PRO A 64 9.10 11.06 0.64
C PRO A 64 8.59 10.12 -0.46
N ALA A 65 7.65 10.61 -1.27
CA ALA A 65 7.18 9.88 -2.45
C ALA A 65 8.30 9.77 -3.49
N THR A 66 8.40 8.61 -4.14
CA THR A 66 9.35 8.39 -5.24
C THR A 66 8.72 8.85 -6.55
N GLN A 67 9.30 9.85 -7.21
CA GLN A 67 8.78 10.36 -8.47
C GLN A 67 9.05 9.38 -9.62
N VAL A 68 8.07 9.24 -10.51
CA VAL A 68 8.15 8.40 -11.71
C VAL A 68 7.77 9.20 -12.96
N ALA A 69 8.19 8.73 -14.13
CA ALA A 69 8.02 9.47 -15.38
C ALA A 69 6.55 9.52 -15.88
N ALA A 70 5.70 8.61 -15.42
CA ALA A 70 4.31 8.48 -15.84
C ALA A 70 3.40 8.01 -14.69
N PRO A 71 2.08 8.24 -14.74
CA PRO A 71 1.16 7.76 -13.72
C PRO A 71 1.24 6.23 -13.53
N PRO A 72 1.49 5.74 -12.31
CA PRO A 72 1.59 4.30 -12.05
C PRO A 72 0.21 3.64 -12.01
N PHE A 73 -0.16 2.92 -13.06
CA PHE A 73 -1.42 2.15 -13.12
C PHE A 73 -1.25 0.69 -12.69
N VAL A 74 -0.05 0.14 -12.75
CA VAL A 74 0.25 -1.24 -12.36
C VAL A 74 1.60 -1.23 -11.66
N LEU A 75 1.70 -1.89 -10.52
CA LEU A 75 2.94 -2.10 -9.80
C LEU A 75 3.18 -3.60 -9.62
N THR A 76 4.41 -4.02 -9.83
CA THR A 76 4.91 -5.35 -9.45
C THR A 76 6.19 -5.15 -8.66
N ILE A 77 6.44 -6.05 -7.70
CA ILE A 77 7.66 -6.05 -6.90
C ILE A 77 8.31 -7.42 -7.03
N VAL A 78 9.61 -7.40 -7.34
CA VAL A 78 10.43 -8.59 -7.44
C VAL A 78 11.56 -8.50 -6.43
N LYS A 79 11.98 -9.65 -5.89
CA LYS A 79 13.17 -9.70 -5.06
C LYS A 79 14.39 -9.47 -5.96
N ALA A 80 15.28 -8.56 -5.56
CA ALA A 80 16.58 -8.43 -6.22
C ALA A 80 17.40 -9.72 -6.00
N PRO A 81 18.21 -10.15 -6.98
CA PRO A 81 19.07 -11.34 -6.85
C PRO A 81 20.04 -11.24 -5.67
#